data_AF-A0A0G1VHW7-F1
#
_entry.id   AF-A0A0G1VHW7-F1
#
_cell.length_a   1.000
_cell.length_b   1.000
_cell.length_c   1.000
_cell.angle_alpha   90.00
_cell.angle_beta   90.00
_cell.angle_gamma   90.00
#
_symmetry.space_group_name_H-M   'P 1'
#
loop_
_entity.id
_entity.type
_entity.pdbx_description
1 polymer ?
#
loop_
_entity_poly.entity_id
_entity_poly.type
_entity_poly.pdbx_seq_one_letter_code
_entity_poly.pdbx_strand_id
1 'polypeptide(L)'
;MKFKEISVVVPCFNEGRTIYKNIHEIHRYLEANFGAFEIITVNDGSSDNTLEELRKLEQEIKIMIVHNPINGGKGKAVREGILASKFEIAMFLDADLAIPIEELGKFVPRIETGADLAIASRFVPGLIVKIPVIWYRKIMENVFRVMRMAILDNWKIKDTQCGFKVFKGSAARKIFSMATVDRFAFDSEIIFIASKIGCPIKELPITLENPRFSHIRIFYDPLNMLSSLLRIRFNDFLGAYKYKTLPEHGRVIISADDFGKNEKVNSRTLELAEKRKIGRVAIMTDGVFSPEEITRLKNSGVLLDIHLTATKQKERKGFVLRSVLFIFGFFFGNGTEKTRLSWENQIGKFIELFGKNPDGINSHEHIHFFPPYFKIVSELAEKYGIKHIRFGKNVMVSKNPVSLMLHILNKINQRVFKKTNLKTSDNLIGLDWTKDSFKKAEDLGGQTEIVSHPERDEEYEIILEK
;
A
#
# COMPACT_ATOMS: atom_id res chain seq x y z
N MET A 1 -9.97 -30.81 13.63
CA MET A 1 -8.83 -29.98 13.16
C MET A 1 -9.19 -28.53 13.41
N LYS A 2 -8.32 -27.74 14.03
CA LYS A 2 -8.52 -26.30 14.17
C LYS A 2 -8.08 -25.60 12.89
N PHE A 3 -8.77 -24.54 12.49
CA PHE A 3 -8.29 -23.60 11.47
C PHE A 3 -7.07 -22.84 12.00
N LYS A 4 -6.26 -22.27 11.10
CA LYS A 4 -4.96 -21.70 11.47
C LYS A 4 -5.09 -20.42 12.29
N GLU A 5 -5.56 -19.34 11.67
CA GLU A 5 -5.60 -18.01 12.28
C GLU A 5 -6.71 -17.12 11.70
N ILE A 6 -7.29 -16.22 12.52
CA ILE A 6 -8.34 -15.28 12.07
C ILE A 6 -8.36 -13.98 12.87
N SER A 7 -8.63 -12.87 12.19
CA SER A 7 -9.01 -11.59 12.80
C SER A 7 -10.52 -11.37 12.67
N VAL A 8 -11.23 -11.19 13.79
CA VAL A 8 -12.67 -10.91 13.81
C VAL A 8 -12.90 -9.48 14.26
N VAL A 9 -13.47 -8.66 13.38
CA VAL A 9 -13.83 -7.27 13.64
C VAL A 9 -15.30 -7.17 14.05
N VAL A 10 -15.57 -6.53 15.18
CA VAL A 10 -16.93 -6.34 15.70
C VAL A 10 -17.19 -4.84 15.87
N PRO A 11 -17.91 -4.18 14.93
CA PRO A 11 -18.31 -2.79 15.10
C PRO A 11 -19.46 -2.68 16.12
N CYS A 12 -19.31 -1.75 17.07
CA CYS A 12 -20.25 -1.56 18.17
C CYS A 12 -20.79 -0.12 18.17
N PHE A 13 -22.11 0.03 18.26
CA PHE A 13 -22.76 1.32 18.50
C PHE A 13 -24.04 1.12 19.30
N ASN A 14 -24.03 1.57 20.57
CA ASN A 14 -25.14 1.41 21.51
C ASN A 14 -25.59 -0.05 21.71
N GLU A 15 -24.63 -0.94 21.95
CA GLU A 15 -24.83 -2.38 22.15
C GLU A 15 -24.55 -2.81 23.62
N GLY A 16 -24.58 -1.87 24.57
CA GLY A 16 -24.14 -2.10 25.95
C GLY A 16 -24.91 -3.19 26.71
N ARG A 17 -26.12 -3.54 26.26
CA ARG A 17 -26.93 -4.61 26.87
C ARG A 17 -26.50 -6.03 26.47
N THR A 18 -25.88 -6.18 25.31
CA THR A 18 -25.67 -7.48 24.64
C THR A 18 -24.20 -7.75 24.36
N ILE A 19 -23.38 -6.70 24.22
CA ILE A 19 -21.99 -6.81 23.78
C ILE A 19 -21.15 -7.74 24.67
N TYR A 20 -21.33 -7.67 25.99
CA TYR A 20 -20.60 -8.51 26.94
C TYR A 20 -20.79 -10.00 26.64
N LYS A 21 -22.05 -10.44 26.52
CA LYS A 21 -22.40 -11.82 26.22
C LYS A 21 -21.93 -12.23 24.82
N ASN A 22 -22.14 -11.38 23.83
CA ASN A 22 -21.90 -11.71 22.43
C ASN A 22 -20.40 -11.84 22.11
N ILE A 23 -19.54 -10.99 22.69
CA ILE A 23 -18.10 -11.14 22.53
C ILE A 23 -17.59 -12.41 23.22
N HIS A 24 -18.12 -12.78 24.39
CA HIS A 24 -17.80 -14.07 25.04
C HIS A 24 -18.20 -15.27 24.18
N GLU A 25 -19.34 -15.20 23.49
CA GLU A 25 -19.75 -16.23 22.54
C GLU A 25 -18.77 -16.37 21.36
N ILE A 26 -18.39 -15.26 20.75
CA ILE A 26 -17.36 -15.22 19.70
C ILE A 26 -16.04 -15.79 20.22
N HIS A 27 -15.58 -15.36 21.39
CA HIS A 27 -14.33 -15.83 22.00
C HIS A 27 -14.32 -17.34 22.17
N ARG A 28 -15.37 -17.92 22.78
CA ARG A 28 -15.48 -19.37 22.99
C ARG A 28 -15.45 -20.15 21.68
N TYR A 29 -16.16 -19.67 20.66
CA TYR A 29 -16.13 -20.31 19.35
C TYR A 29 -14.73 -20.26 18.72
N LEU A 30 -14.06 -19.10 18.75
CA LEU A 30 -12.73 -18.93 18.17
C LEU A 30 -11.68 -19.77 18.90
N GLU A 31 -11.73 -19.80 20.23
CA GLU A 31 -10.84 -20.61 21.07
C GLU A 31 -10.99 -22.12 20.79
N ALA A 32 -12.22 -22.59 20.56
CA ALA A 32 -12.47 -23.99 20.22
C ALA A 32 -12.01 -24.37 18.81
N ASN A 33 -12.06 -23.44 17.85
CA ASN A 33 -11.93 -23.76 16.42
C ASN A 33 -10.66 -23.23 15.74
N PHE A 34 -9.91 -22.29 16.33
CA PHE A 34 -8.72 -21.69 15.72
C PHE A 34 -7.46 -21.87 16.58
N GLY A 35 -6.30 -21.96 15.92
CA GLY A 35 -4.98 -22.03 16.55
C GLY A 35 -4.51 -20.67 17.10
N ALA A 36 -4.83 -19.59 16.37
CA ALA A 36 -4.64 -18.21 16.82
C ALA A 36 -5.83 -17.35 16.38
N PHE A 37 -6.17 -16.33 17.16
CA PHE A 37 -7.19 -15.37 16.76
C PHE A 37 -6.97 -14.02 17.43
N GLU A 38 -7.61 -12.99 16.88
CA GLU A 38 -7.79 -11.71 17.54
C GLU A 38 -9.21 -11.21 17.35
N ILE A 39 -9.75 -10.57 18.38
CA ILE A 39 -11.05 -9.91 18.34
C ILE A 39 -10.79 -8.41 18.44
N ILE A 40 -11.18 -7.67 17.40
CA ILE A 40 -11.04 -6.23 17.30
C ILE A 40 -12.43 -5.61 17.42
N THR A 41 -12.71 -5.03 18.58
CA THR A 41 -13.96 -4.32 18.83
C THR A 41 -13.79 -2.85 18.47
N VAL A 42 -14.74 -2.28 17.72
CA VAL A 42 -14.67 -0.88 17.28
C VAL A 42 -15.88 -0.13 17.82
N ASN A 43 -15.71 0.60 18.91
CA ASN A 43 -16.77 1.42 19.50
C ASN A 43 -16.93 2.74 18.74
N ASP A 44 -18.00 2.87 17.95
CA ASP A 44 -18.26 3.98 17.04
C ASP A 44 -19.07 5.12 17.72
N GLY A 45 -18.51 5.71 18.77
CA GLY A 45 -19.12 6.86 19.47
C GLY A 45 -20.43 6.54 20.19
N SER A 46 -20.53 5.36 20.82
CA SER A 46 -21.69 4.98 21.64
C SER A 46 -21.95 5.97 22.78
N SER A 47 -23.22 6.23 23.07
CA SER A 47 -23.70 7.10 24.15
C SER A 47 -24.19 6.33 25.38
N ASP A 48 -24.26 5.01 25.30
CA ASP A 48 -24.61 4.11 26.40
C ASP A 48 -23.36 3.52 27.08
N ASN A 49 -23.54 2.48 27.91
CA ASN A 49 -22.46 1.80 28.62
C ASN A 49 -21.63 0.83 27.74
N THR A 50 -21.74 0.84 26.40
CA THR A 50 -21.00 -0.09 25.51
C THR A 50 -19.49 -0.09 25.78
N LEU A 51 -18.87 1.09 25.93
CA LEU A 51 -17.43 1.19 26.17
C LEU A 51 -17.01 0.59 27.52
N GLU A 52 -17.85 0.78 28.55
CA GLU A 52 -17.60 0.24 29.89
C GLU A 52 -17.64 -1.29 29.86
N GLU A 53 -18.62 -1.87 29.18
CA GLU A 53 -18.71 -3.33 29.02
C GLU A 53 -17.54 -3.91 28.21
N LEU A 54 -17.10 -3.23 27.15
CA LEU A 54 -15.90 -3.63 26.40
C LEU A 54 -14.64 -3.58 27.28
N ARG A 55 -14.48 -2.56 28.12
CA ARG A 55 -13.33 -2.46 29.05
C ARG A 55 -13.34 -3.55 30.11
N LYS A 56 -14.52 -3.96 30.60
CA LYS A 56 -14.64 -5.13 31.49
C LYS A 56 -14.16 -6.40 30.77
N LEU A 57 -14.61 -6.62 29.53
CA LEU A 57 -14.18 -7.77 28.73
C LEU A 57 -12.67 -7.80 28.50
N GLU A 58 -12.04 -6.66 28.22
CA GLU A 58 -10.58 -6.57 28.01
C GLU A 58 -9.75 -7.02 29.22
N GLN A 59 -10.31 -6.96 30.43
CA GLN A 59 -9.68 -7.48 31.64
C GLN A 59 -9.79 -9.00 31.78
N GLU A 60 -10.78 -9.62 31.14
CA GLU A 60 -11.08 -11.05 31.25
C GLU A 60 -10.51 -11.86 30.07
N ILE A 61 -10.60 -11.31 28.86
CA ILE A 61 -10.22 -11.96 27.61
C ILE A 61 -9.43 -11.02 26.71
N LYS A 62 -8.57 -11.60 25.87
CA LYS A 62 -7.71 -10.83 24.98
C LYS A 62 -8.50 -10.26 23.80
N ILE A 63 -8.91 -9.00 23.92
CA ILE A 63 -9.52 -8.22 22.84
C ILE A 63 -8.74 -6.94 22.58
N MET A 64 -8.88 -6.37 21.39
CA MET A 64 -8.40 -5.02 21.06
C MET A 64 -9.61 -4.09 20.99
N ILE A 65 -9.54 -2.95 21.66
CA ILE A 65 -10.58 -1.92 21.60
C ILE A 65 -10.09 -0.73 20.77
N VAL A 66 -10.76 -0.45 19.67
CA VAL A 66 -10.65 0.81 18.92
C VAL A 66 -11.81 1.70 19.34
N HIS A 67 -11.52 2.81 20.00
CA HIS A 67 -12.55 3.73 20.48
C HIS A 67 -12.59 5.00 19.64
N ASN A 68 -13.72 5.22 18.96
CA ASN A 68 -14.03 6.48 18.31
C ASN A 68 -14.90 7.35 19.23
N PRO A 69 -14.52 8.61 19.49
CA PRO A 69 -15.30 9.52 20.34
C PRO A 69 -16.60 10.00 19.67
N ILE A 70 -16.66 9.94 18.32
CA ILE A 70 -17.79 10.44 17.53
C ILE A 70 -18.22 9.35 16.55
N ASN A 71 -19.53 9.12 16.44
CA ASN A 71 -20.10 8.18 15.49
C ASN A 71 -19.78 8.60 14.04
N GLY A 72 -18.97 7.81 13.36
CA GLY A 72 -18.63 8.00 11.94
C GLY A 72 -19.41 7.08 11.00
N GLY A 73 -20.07 6.05 11.52
CA GLY A 73 -20.86 5.09 10.79
C GLY A 73 -20.22 3.71 10.69
N LYS A 74 -21.06 2.69 10.50
CA LYS A 74 -20.67 1.28 10.43
C LYS A 74 -19.54 0.99 9.43
N GLY A 75 -19.60 1.59 8.23
CA GLY A 75 -18.57 1.40 7.21
C GLY A 75 -17.20 1.90 7.64
N LYS A 76 -17.14 3.05 8.34
CA LYS A 76 -15.90 3.56 8.92
C LYS A 76 -15.38 2.64 10.02
N ALA A 77 -16.25 2.23 10.95
CA ALA A 77 -15.87 1.35 12.06
C ALA A 77 -15.32 0.00 11.57
N VAL A 78 -15.99 -0.63 10.59
CA VAL A 78 -15.52 -1.87 9.97
C VAL A 78 -14.20 -1.63 9.24
N ARG A 79 -14.06 -0.54 8.48
CA ARG A 79 -12.83 -0.21 7.75
C ARG A 79 -11.64 -0.07 8.69
N GLU A 80 -11.79 0.65 9.80
CA GLU A 80 -10.71 0.82 10.80
C GLU A 80 -10.31 -0.52 11.43
N GLY A 81 -11.28 -1.34 11.84
CA GLY A 81 -10.99 -2.65 12.41
C GLY A 81 -10.32 -3.60 11.41
N ILE A 82 -10.78 -3.62 10.15
CA ILE A 82 -10.16 -4.48 9.11
C ILE A 82 -8.75 -3.98 8.77
N LEU A 83 -8.50 -2.68 8.72
CA LEU A 83 -7.16 -2.14 8.47
C LEU A 83 -6.19 -2.42 9.63
N ALA A 84 -6.69 -2.55 10.86
CA ALA A 84 -5.90 -2.96 12.02
C ALA A 84 -5.66 -4.48 12.10
N SER A 85 -6.39 -5.28 11.31
CA SER A 85 -6.28 -6.75 11.32
C SER A 85 -4.96 -7.27 10.75
N LYS A 86 -4.35 -8.26 11.41
CA LYS A 86 -3.03 -8.77 11.01
C LYS A 86 -3.02 -10.17 10.40
N PHE A 87 -4.06 -10.98 10.63
CA PHE A 87 -4.06 -12.38 10.20
C PHE A 87 -4.40 -12.56 8.72
N GLU A 88 -4.14 -13.78 8.23
CA GLU A 88 -4.38 -14.21 6.83
C GLU A 88 -5.86 -14.42 6.50
N ILE A 89 -6.71 -14.54 7.51
CA ILE A 89 -8.17 -14.54 7.37
C ILE A 89 -8.70 -13.38 8.21
N ALA A 90 -9.56 -12.58 7.62
CA ALA A 90 -10.22 -11.48 8.30
C ALA A 90 -11.73 -11.54 8.04
N MET A 91 -12.53 -11.16 9.03
CA MET A 91 -13.96 -10.98 8.85
C MET A 91 -14.44 -9.78 9.67
N PHE A 92 -15.62 -9.30 9.33
CA PHE A 92 -16.40 -8.51 10.27
C PHE A 92 -17.71 -9.23 10.58
N LEU A 93 -18.21 -9.03 11.79
CA LEU A 93 -19.44 -9.61 12.29
C LEU A 93 -20.23 -8.56 13.04
N ASP A 94 -21.53 -8.51 12.80
CA ASP A 94 -22.41 -7.60 13.53
C ASP A 94 -22.47 -7.99 15.01
N ALA A 95 -22.39 -6.99 15.89
CA ALA A 95 -22.27 -7.20 17.34
C ALA A 95 -23.47 -7.93 17.97
N ASP A 96 -24.58 -8.06 17.25
CA ASP A 96 -25.82 -8.66 17.73
C ASP A 96 -25.97 -10.14 17.39
N LEU A 97 -25.01 -10.71 16.62
CA LEU A 97 -25.01 -12.10 16.20
C LEU A 97 -26.32 -12.52 15.50
N ALA A 98 -26.91 -11.62 14.68
CA ALA A 98 -28.07 -11.98 13.86
C ALA A 98 -27.81 -13.20 12.95
N ILE A 99 -26.54 -13.42 12.59
CA ILE A 99 -26.02 -14.63 11.99
C ILE A 99 -25.07 -15.27 13.01
N PRO A 100 -25.29 -16.54 13.41
CA PRO A 100 -24.45 -17.22 14.40
C PRO A 100 -22.99 -17.33 13.94
N ILE A 101 -22.05 -17.25 14.88
CA ILE A 101 -20.61 -17.34 14.60
C ILE A 101 -20.24 -18.73 14.03
N GLU A 102 -21.02 -19.77 14.32
CA GLU A 102 -20.85 -21.14 13.86
C GLU A 102 -20.92 -21.28 12.33
N GLU A 103 -21.62 -20.35 11.65
CA GLU A 103 -21.64 -20.31 10.19
C GLU A 103 -20.23 -20.13 9.61
N LEU A 104 -19.29 -19.54 10.36
CA LEU A 104 -17.90 -19.32 9.95
C LEU A 104 -17.21 -20.60 9.46
N GLY A 105 -17.56 -21.76 10.03
CA GLY A 105 -17.03 -23.07 9.60
C GLY A 105 -17.30 -23.41 8.12
N LYS A 106 -18.36 -22.84 7.52
CA LYS A 106 -18.68 -23.01 6.08
C LYS A 106 -17.85 -22.10 5.17
N PHE A 107 -17.34 -20.99 5.70
CA PHE A 107 -16.71 -19.92 4.93
C PHE A 107 -15.20 -20.05 4.87
N VAL A 108 -14.55 -20.39 5.99
CA VAL A 108 -13.08 -20.53 6.06
C VAL A 108 -12.53 -21.47 4.99
N PRO A 109 -13.09 -22.67 4.75
CA PRO A 109 -12.58 -23.56 3.71
C PRO A 109 -12.64 -22.96 2.30
N ARG A 110 -13.55 -22.01 2.03
CA ARG A 110 -13.63 -21.34 0.73
C ARG A 110 -12.49 -20.35 0.52
N ILE A 111 -12.06 -19.68 1.59
CA ILE A 111 -10.89 -18.81 1.54
C ILE A 111 -9.61 -19.64 1.33
N GLU A 112 -9.47 -20.73 2.10
CA GLU A 112 -8.31 -21.64 2.00
C GLU A 112 -8.20 -22.31 0.63
N THR A 113 -9.32 -22.56 -0.05
CA THR A 113 -9.37 -23.14 -1.41
C THR A 113 -9.28 -22.11 -2.54
N GLY A 114 -8.98 -20.84 -2.22
CA GLY A 114 -8.60 -19.81 -3.21
C GLY A 114 -9.63 -18.71 -3.47
N ALA A 115 -10.70 -18.60 -2.67
CA ALA A 115 -11.53 -17.39 -2.70
C ALA A 115 -10.84 -16.25 -1.94
N ASP A 116 -10.85 -15.04 -2.51
CA ASP A 116 -10.40 -13.85 -1.78
C ASP A 116 -11.51 -13.29 -0.87
N LEU A 117 -12.76 -13.57 -1.21
CA LEU A 117 -13.94 -13.11 -0.50
C LEU A 117 -15.05 -14.18 -0.55
N ALA A 118 -15.52 -14.61 0.62
CA ALA A 118 -16.68 -15.46 0.80
C ALA A 118 -17.80 -14.66 1.49
N ILE A 119 -18.97 -14.54 0.85
CA ILE A 119 -20.10 -13.74 1.34
C ILE A 119 -21.33 -14.61 1.57
N ALA A 120 -22.05 -14.30 2.64
CA ALA A 120 -23.33 -14.91 2.90
C ALA A 120 -24.39 -14.38 1.93
N SER A 121 -25.27 -15.25 1.46
CA SER A 121 -26.29 -14.91 0.47
C SER A 121 -27.64 -15.50 0.82
N ARG A 122 -28.66 -14.64 0.83
CA ARG A 122 -30.07 -15.01 1.03
C ARG A 122 -30.75 -15.49 -0.27
N PHE A 123 -30.04 -15.46 -1.39
CA PHE A 123 -30.62 -15.71 -2.72
C PHE A 123 -29.99 -16.93 -3.42
N VAL A 124 -29.19 -17.72 -2.69
CA VAL A 124 -28.64 -18.99 -3.17
C VAL A 124 -29.40 -20.17 -2.56
N PRO A 125 -29.47 -21.32 -3.26
CA PRO A 125 -30.09 -22.53 -2.71
C PRO A 125 -29.46 -22.94 -1.37
N GLY A 126 -30.30 -23.36 -0.41
CA GLY A 126 -29.85 -23.83 0.91
C GLY A 126 -30.02 -22.80 2.05
N LEU A 127 -30.65 -21.65 1.80
CA LEU A 127 -31.03 -20.70 2.86
C LEU A 127 -32.04 -21.35 3.83
N ILE A 128 -31.74 -21.28 5.13
CA ILE A 128 -32.67 -21.67 6.19
C ILE A 128 -33.10 -20.40 6.93
N VAL A 129 -34.39 -20.09 6.91
CA VAL A 129 -34.96 -18.93 7.60
C VAL A 129 -35.85 -19.41 8.74
N LYS A 130 -35.47 -19.13 9.98
CA LYS A 130 -36.26 -19.54 11.16
C LYS A 130 -37.52 -18.67 11.37
N ILE A 131 -37.51 -17.41 10.93
CA ILE A 131 -38.63 -16.45 11.09
C ILE A 131 -39.04 -15.82 9.75
N PRO A 132 -40.33 -15.84 9.36
CA PRO A 132 -40.77 -15.32 8.06
C PRO A 132 -40.55 -13.82 7.89
N VAL A 133 -40.02 -13.42 6.73
CA VAL A 133 -39.82 -12.02 6.34
C VAL A 133 -41.08 -11.45 5.68
N ILE A 134 -41.48 -10.24 6.06
CA ILE A 134 -42.66 -9.53 5.53
C ILE A 134 -42.53 -9.28 4.01
N TRP A 135 -43.63 -9.41 3.27
CA TRP A 135 -43.65 -9.40 1.79
C TRP A 135 -43.13 -8.09 1.16
N TYR A 136 -43.48 -6.92 1.68
CA TYR A 136 -43.04 -5.63 1.12
C TYR A 136 -41.53 -5.43 1.27
N ARG A 137 -40.92 -5.99 2.31
CA ARG A 137 -39.45 -5.98 2.50
C ARG A 137 -38.77 -6.81 1.41
N LYS A 138 -39.33 -7.96 1.04
CA LYS A 138 -38.81 -8.77 -0.09
C LYS A 138 -38.87 -8.00 -1.41
N ILE A 139 -39.94 -7.21 -1.63
CA ILE A 139 -40.05 -6.35 -2.82
C ILE A 139 -38.95 -5.27 -2.79
N MET A 140 -38.78 -4.55 -1.68
CA MET A 140 -37.75 -3.52 -1.56
C MET A 140 -36.33 -4.08 -1.73
N GLU A 141 -36.05 -5.26 -1.16
CA GLU A 141 -34.78 -5.96 -1.35
C GLU A 141 -34.53 -6.33 -2.82
N ASN A 142 -35.57 -6.79 -3.53
CA ASN A 142 -35.47 -7.09 -4.96
C ASN A 142 -35.26 -5.82 -5.80
N VAL A 143 -35.97 -4.73 -5.51
CA VAL A 143 -35.82 -3.44 -6.20
C VAL A 143 -34.41 -2.90 -5.99
N PHE A 144 -33.92 -2.89 -4.74
CA PHE A 144 -32.54 -2.48 -4.44
C PHE A 144 -31.51 -3.37 -5.15
N ARG A 145 -31.72 -4.69 -5.18
CA ARG A 145 -30.85 -5.63 -5.88
C ARG A 145 -30.75 -5.29 -7.36
N VAL A 146 -31.88 -5.05 -8.05
CA VAL A 146 -31.90 -4.70 -9.47
C VAL A 146 -31.22 -3.35 -9.72
N MET A 147 -31.52 -2.31 -8.92
CA MET A 147 -30.86 -1.00 -9.05
C MET A 147 -29.35 -1.10 -8.86
N ARG A 148 -28.90 -1.84 -7.84
CA ARG A 148 -27.49 -2.07 -7.57
C ARG A 148 -26.81 -2.78 -8.75
N MET A 149 -27.41 -3.86 -9.26
CA MET A 149 -26.88 -4.59 -10.41
C MET A 149 -26.74 -3.68 -11.64
N ALA A 150 -27.74 -2.83 -11.91
CA ALA A 150 -27.72 -1.91 -13.04
C ALA A 150 -26.67 -0.79 -12.88
N ILE A 151 -26.51 -0.22 -11.69
CA ILE A 151 -25.62 0.92 -11.45
C ILE A 151 -24.15 0.49 -11.32
N LEU A 152 -23.91 -0.65 -10.64
CA LEU A 152 -22.56 -1.15 -10.31
C LEU A 152 -22.06 -2.27 -11.23
N ASP A 153 -22.88 -2.70 -12.21
CA ASP A 153 -22.54 -3.73 -13.19
C ASP A 153 -22.06 -5.06 -12.57
N ASN A 154 -22.65 -5.46 -11.45
CA ASN A 154 -22.26 -6.64 -10.66
C ASN A 154 -23.29 -7.78 -10.70
N TRP A 155 -23.83 -8.06 -11.88
CA TRP A 155 -24.92 -9.02 -12.13
C TRP A 155 -24.66 -10.45 -11.61
N LYS A 156 -23.40 -10.85 -11.47
CA LYS A 156 -23.01 -12.18 -10.99
C LYS A 156 -23.24 -12.38 -9.48
N ILE A 157 -23.40 -11.30 -8.72
CA ILE A 157 -23.49 -11.34 -7.26
C ILE A 157 -24.93 -11.11 -6.83
N LYS A 158 -25.53 -12.09 -6.14
CA LYS A 158 -26.95 -12.02 -5.78
C LYS A 158 -27.17 -11.18 -4.53
N ASP A 159 -26.41 -11.42 -3.47
CA ASP A 159 -26.54 -10.71 -2.19
C ASP A 159 -25.28 -9.90 -1.88
N THR A 160 -25.46 -8.60 -1.61
CA THR A 160 -24.36 -7.73 -1.20
C THR A 160 -24.47 -7.25 0.24
N GLN A 161 -25.68 -7.27 0.81
CA GLN A 161 -26.01 -6.56 2.04
C GLN A 161 -26.00 -7.46 3.27
N CYS A 162 -25.79 -8.76 3.10
CA CYS A 162 -25.65 -9.66 4.22
C CYS A 162 -24.35 -9.36 4.97
N GLY A 163 -24.43 -9.03 6.26
CA GLY A 163 -23.29 -8.58 7.07
C GLY A 163 -22.22 -9.64 7.35
N PHE A 164 -22.45 -10.90 6.96
CA PHE A 164 -21.50 -11.99 7.18
C PHE A 164 -20.59 -12.17 5.97
N LYS A 165 -19.36 -11.67 6.09
CA LYS A 165 -18.35 -11.70 5.01
C LYS A 165 -17.00 -12.08 5.58
N VAL A 166 -16.36 -13.06 4.96
CA VAL A 166 -15.03 -13.56 5.31
C VAL A 166 -14.10 -13.30 4.14
N PHE A 167 -12.89 -12.85 4.44
CA PHE A 167 -11.91 -12.40 3.47
C PHE A 167 -10.59 -13.11 3.69
N LYS A 168 -9.83 -13.28 2.60
CA LYS A 168 -8.38 -13.36 2.71
C LYS A 168 -7.88 -12.02 3.25
N GLY A 169 -7.06 -12.03 4.30
CA GLY A 169 -6.65 -10.83 5.05
C GLY A 169 -5.98 -9.79 4.17
N SER A 170 -5.11 -10.21 3.25
CA SER A 170 -4.48 -9.31 2.28
C SER A 170 -5.49 -8.69 1.31
N ALA A 171 -6.49 -9.44 0.85
CA ALA A 171 -7.58 -8.93 0.03
C ALA A 171 -8.48 -7.96 0.82
N ALA A 172 -8.78 -8.28 2.09
CA ALA A 172 -9.55 -7.41 2.99
C ALA A 172 -8.89 -6.04 3.12
N ARG A 173 -7.63 -5.99 3.58
CA ARG A 173 -6.89 -4.73 3.76
C ARG A 173 -6.79 -3.93 2.46
N LYS A 174 -6.58 -4.63 1.34
CA LYS A 174 -6.59 -4.04 -0.01
C LYS A 174 -7.94 -3.40 -0.34
N ILE A 175 -9.05 -4.12 -0.21
CA ILE A 175 -10.41 -3.63 -0.51
C ILE A 175 -10.75 -2.43 0.37
N PHE A 176 -10.58 -2.58 1.69
CA PHE A 176 -10.95 -1.58 2.68
C PHE A 176 -10.05 -0.32 2.63
N SER A 177 -8.81 -0.42 2.12
CA SER A 177 -7.97 0.76 1.88
C SER A 177 -8.49 1.69 0.77
N MET A 178 -9.35 1.19 -0.11
CA MET A 178 -10.00 1.97 -1.17
C MET A 178 -11.43 2.37 -0.83
N ALA A 179 -12.01 1.77 0.21
CA ALA A 179 -13.41 2.02 0.59
C ALA A 179 -13.57 3.44 1.15
N THR A 180 -14.55 4.17 0.64
CA THR A 180 -14.80 5.58 0.94
C THR A 180 -16.17 5.83 1.58
N VAL A 181 -17.05 4.83 1.60
CA VAL A 181 -18.39 4.95 2.16
C VAL A 181 -18.37 4.55 3.63
N ASP A 182 -18.70 5.51 4.49
CA ASP A 182 -18.60 5.34 5.95
C ASP A 182 -19.86 4.76 6.61
N ARG A 183 -20.99 4.70 5.90
CA ARG A 183 -22.30 4.24 6.43
C ARG A 183 -22.73 2.92 5.77
N PHE A 184 -23.99 2.52 5.94
CA PHE A 184 -24.54 1.21 5.55
C PHE A 184 -24.32 0.78 4.09
N ALA A 185 -24.07 1.69 3.15
CA ALA A 185 -23.82 1.32 1.76
C ALA A 185 -22.41 0.76 1.50
N PHE A 186 -21.52 0.77 2.50
CA PHE A 186 -20.17 0.21 2.40
C PHE A 186 -20.17 -1.25 1.95
N ASP A 187 -21.17 -2.05 2.36
CA ASP A 187 -21.32 -3.45 1.95
C ASP A 187 -21.38 -3.64 0.43
N SER A 188 -22.04 -2.72 -0.28
CA SER A 188 -22.09 -2.75 -1.75
C SER A 188 -20.82 -2.19 -2.38
N GLU A 189 -20.19 -1.21 -1.72
CA GLU A 189 -18.91 -0.63 -2.15
C GLU A 189 -17.78 -1.67 -2.11
N ILE A 190 -17.60 -2.38 -0.99
CA ILE A 190 -16.51 -3.36 -0.83
C ILE A 190 -16.62 -4.51 -1.83
N ILE A 191 -17.84 -4.96 -2.14
CA ILE A 191 -18.07 -6.00 -3.15
C ILE A 191 -17.81 -5.47 -4.56
N PHE A 192 -18.21 -4.22 -4.84
CA PHE A 192 -17.92 -3.57 -6.11
C PHE A 192 -16.40 -3.42 -6.31
N ILE A 193 -15.68 -2.95 -5.30
CA ILE A 193 -14.22 -2.84 -5.29
C ILE A 193 -13.57 -4.23 -5.50
N ALA A 194 -14.01 -5.24 -4.76
CA ALA A 194 -13.52 -6.62 -4.90
C ALA A 194 -13.71 -7.17 -6.33
N SER A 195 -14.88 -6.92 -6.93
CA SER A 195 -15.17 -7.32 -8.30
C SER A 195 -14.27 -6.58 -9.30
N LYS A 196 -14.08 -5.27 -9.10
CA LYS A 196 -13.27 -4.40 -9.97
C LYS A 196 -11.79 -4.79 -9.98
N ILE A 197 -11.24 -5.22 -8.84
CA ILE A 197 -9.83 -5.62 -8.72
C ILE A 197 -9.59 -7.10 -9.02
N GLY A 198 -10.63 -7.83 -9.47
CA GLY A 198 -10.52 -9.23 -9.90
C GLY A 198 -10.45 -10.26 -8.77
N CYS A 199 -10.88 -9.93 -7.55
CA CYS A 199 -10.91 -10.89 -6.45
C CYS A 199 -11.92 -12.01 -6.73
N PRO A 200 -11.56 -13.30 -6.57
CA PRO A 200 -12.51 -14.39 -6.63
C PRO A 200 -13.51 -14.33 -5.47
N ILE A 201 -14.80 -14.12 -5.80
CA ILE A 201 -15.89 -14.03 -4.82
C ILE A 201 -16.72 -15.32 -4.84
N LYS A 202 -17.07 -15.85 -3.66
CA LYS A 202 -17.97 -17.00 -3.49
C LYS A 202 -19.16 -16.63 -2.61
N GLU A 203 -20.36 -16.97 -3.07
CA GLU A 203 -21.61 -16.85 -2.29
C GLU A 203 -21.95 -18.17 -1.62
N LEU A 204 -22.29 -18.14 -0.33
CA LEU A 204 -22.73 -19.31 0.43
C LEU A 204 -24.10 -19.06 1.10
N PRO A 205 -24.95 -20.10 1.21
CA PRO A 205 -26.15 -20.03 2.03
C PRO A 205 -25.79 -19.96 3.51
N ILE A 206 -26.63 -19.30 4.30
CA ILE A 206 -26.52 -19.24 5.77
C ILE A 206 -27.83 -19.60 6.46
N THR A 207 -27.77 -19.78 7.77
CA THR A 207 -28.95 -19.89 8.64
C THR A 207 -29.26 -18.51 9.23
N LEU A 208 -30.48 -18.02 9.04
CA LEU A 208 -30.96 -16.80 9.69
C LEU A 208 -31.76 -17.15 10.93
N GLU A 209 -31.25 -16.78 12.11
CA GLU A 209 -31.96 -16.99 13.37
C GLU A 209 -32.92 -15.86 13.69
N ASN A 210 -32.49 -14.61 13.57
CA ASN A 210 -33.31 -13.45 13.93
C ASN A 210 -33.21 -12.35 12.87
N PRO A 211 -34.15 -12.27 11.91
CA PRO A 211 -34.19 -11.15 10.99
C PRO A 211 -34.58 -9.89 11.77
N ARG A 212 -33.61 -9.03 12.12
CA ARG A 212 -33.89 -7.73 12.75
C ARG A 212 -35.06 -7.03 12.06
N PHE A 213 -36.00 -6.57 12.87
CA PHE A 213 -37.03 -5.61 12.49
C PHE A 213 -36.44 -4.19 12.61
N SER A 214 -35.67 -3.75 11.62
CA SER A 214 -35.36 -2.32 11.50
C SER A 214 -36.59 -1.60 10.95
N HIS A 215 -36.99 -0.49 11.54
CA HIS A 215 -38.00 0.40 10.95
C HIS A 215 -37.48 1.01 9.65
N ILE A 216 -37.80 0.37 8.52
CA ILE A 216 -37.46 0.90 7.19
C ILE A 216 -38.42 2.05 6.89
N ARG A 217 -37.88 3.25 6.69
CA ARG A 217 -38.64 4.39 6.19
C ARG A 217 -38.81 4.24 4.68
N ILE A 218 -40.00 3.79 4.30
CA ILE A 218 -40.38 3.35 2.94
C ILE A 218 -39.94 4.32 1.84
N PHE A 219 -39.94 5.64 2.08
CA PHE A 219 -39.54 6.65 1.08
C PHE A 219 -38.10 7.17 1.22
N TYR A 220 -37.59 7.31 2.45
CA TYR A 220 -36.28 7.93 2.70
C TYR A 220 -35.12 6.95 2.49
N ASP A 221 -35.31 5.69 2.87
CA ASP A 221 -34.24 4.70 2.79
C ASP A 221 -33.89 4.35 1.34
N PRO A 222 -34.85 4.17 0.40
CA PRO A 222 -34.52 3.95 -1.01
C PRO A 222 -33.76 5.11 -1.67
N LEU A 223 -34.11 6.36 -1.39
CA LEU A 223 -33.41 7.53 -1.95
C LEU A 223 -31.97 7.64 -1.43
N ASN A 224 -31.76 7.41 -0.13
CA ASN A 224 -30.43 7.37 0.46
C ASN A 224 -29.59 6.22 -0.09
N MET A 225 -30.20 5.05 -0.31
CA MET A 225 -29.56 3.90 -0.92
C MET A 225 -29.18 4.16 -2.38
N LEU A 226 -30.08 4.75 -3.18
CA LEU A 226 -29.81 5.13 -4.57
C LEU A 226 -28.70 6.17 -4.66
N SER A 227 -28.76 7.22 -3.84
CA SER A 227 -27.70 8.24 -3.73
C SER A 227 -26.36 7.61 -3.38
N SER A 228 -26.36 6.62 -2.48
CA SER A 228 -25.13 5.90 -2.12
C SER A 228 -24.58 5.06 -3.28
N LEU A 229 -25.43 4.38 -4.05
CA LEU A 229 -25.00 3.63 -5.24
C LEU A 229 -24.43 4.55 -6.32
N LEU A 230 -25.07 5.69 -6.57
CA LEU A 230 -24.60 6.70 -7.50
C LEU A 230 -23.27 7.31 -7.03
N ARG A 231 -23.11 7.56 -5.72
CA ARG A 231 -21.85 8.00 -5.12
C ARG A 231 -20.75 6.97 -5.34
N ILE A 232 -21.02 5.68 -5.17
CA ILE A 232 -20.05 4.63 -5.49
C ILE A 232 -19.66 4.73 -6.97
N ARG A 233 -20.63 4.79 -7.89
CA ARG A 233 -20.32 4.89 -9.32
C ARG A 233 -19.56 6.17 -9.68
N PHE A 234 -19.86 7.28 -9.03
CA PHE A 234 -19.18 8.55 -9.21
C PHE A 234 -17.73 8.51 -8.70
N ASN A 235 -17.50 7.96 -7.50
CA ASN A 235 -16.17 7.73 -6.95
C ASN A 235 -15.35 6.81 -7.88
N ASP A 236 -15.99 5.81 -8.48
CA ASP A 236 -15.37 4.94 -9.47
C ASP A 236 -14.91 5.71 -10.72
N PHE A 237 -15.77 6.59 -11.23
CA PHE A 237 -15.48 7.47 -12.36
C PHE A 237 -14.32 8.43 -12.05
N LEU A 238 -14.28 8.98 -10.83
CA LEU A 238 -13.16 9.80 -10.33
C LEU A 238 -11.88 8.99 -10.09
N GLY A 239 -11.93 7.66 -10.20
CA GLY A 239 -10.78 6.78 -10.03
C GLY A 239 -10.42 6.50 -8.57
N ALA A 240 -11.31 6.75 -7.61
CA ALA A 240 -11.08 6.48 -6.19
C ALA A 240 -10.85 4.99 -5.90
N TYR A 241 -11.45 4.10 -6.71
CA TYR A 241 -11.29 2.64 -6.60
C TYR A 241 -10.32 2.05 -7.61
N LYS A 242 -9.50 2.88 -8.26
CA LYS A 242 -8.29 2.34 -8.87
C LYS A 242 -7.46 1.84 -7.72
N TYR A 243 -7.37 0.52 -7.60
CA TYR A 243 -6.29 -0.07 -6.82
C TYR A 243 -5.02 0.47 -7.43
N LYS A 244 -4.43 1.48 -6.77
CA LYS A 244 -3.00 1.75 -6.89
C LYS A 244 -2.42 0.42 -6.45
N THR A 245 -2.08 -0.43 -7.42
CA THR A 245 -1.38 -1.68 -7.17
C THR A 245 -0.34 -1.36 -6.14
N LEU A 246 -0.49 -1.87 -4.92
CA LEU A 246 0.67 -2.12 -4.10
C LEU A 246 1.25 -3.35 -4.79
N PRO A 247 2.33 -3.21 -5.58
CA PRO A 247 3.12 -4.39 -5.87
C PRO A 247 3.57 -4.90 -4.50
N GLU A 248 3.57 -6.21 -4.35
CA GLU A 248 4.19 -6.88 -3.21
C GLU A 248 5.54 -6.22 -2.92
N HIS A 249 5.66 -5.62 -1.72
CA HIS A 249 6.84 -4.90 -1.22
C HIS A 249 7.34 -3.76 -2.14
N GLY A 250 6.88 -2.51 -1.97
CA GLY A 250 7.58 -1.41 -2.65
C GLY A 250 6.85 -0.09 -2.89
N ARG A 251 6.09 0.45 -1.93
CA ARG A 251 5.73 1.88 -2.00
C ARG A 251 6.95 2.78 -1.81
N VAL A 252 7.92 2.29 -1.05
CA VAL A 252 9.16 2.98 -0.72
C VAL A 252 10.33 2.06 -1.06
N ILE A 253 11.15 2.44 -2.02
CA ILE A 253 12.48 1.87 -2.24
C ILE A 253 13.44 2.72 -1.43
N ILE A 254 14.17 2.14 -0.49
CA ILE A 254 15.27 2.83 0.18
C ILE A 254 16.56 2.47 -0.57
N SER A 255 17.23 3.49 -1.08
CA SER A 255 18.47 3.35 -1.86
C SER A 255 19.62 4.01 -1.09
N ALA A 256 20.67 3.25 -0.79
CA ALA A 256 21.90 3.80 -0.24
C ALA A 256 22.80 4.33 -1.37
N ASP A 257 23.32 5.53 -1.19
CA ASP A 257 24.26 6.16 -2.11
C ASP A 257 25.70 6.15 -1.57
N ASP A 258 26.66 6.47 -2.45
CA ASP A 258 28.07 6.69 -2.12
C ASP A 258 28.85 5.45 -1.60
N PHE A 259 28.41 4.22 -1.92
CA PHE A 259 29.20 3.03 -1.57
C PHE A 259 30.58 3.08 -2.28
N GLY A 260 31.66 2.95 -1.52
CA GLY A 260 33.04 3.16 -1.98
C GLY A 260 33.67 4.50 -1.58
N LYS A 261 32.91 5.40 -0.97
CA LYS A 261 33.45 6.71 -0.55
C LYS A 261 34.45 6.61 0.59
N ASN A 262 34.17 5.78 1.59
CA ASN A 262 35.05 5.46 2.72
C ASN A 262 34.52 4.23 3.51
N GLU A 263 35.34 3.68 4.40
CA GLU A 263 35.03 2.48 5.20
C GLU A 263 33.76 2.63 6.07
N LYS A 264 33.49 3.83 6.61
CA LYS A 264 32.29 4.10 7.43
C LYS A 264 31.01 3.97 6.58
N VAL A 265 31.01 4.48 5.35
CA VAL A 265 29.86 4.36 4.44
C VAL A 265 29.68 2.90 4.02
N ASN A 266 30.77 2.20 3.70
CA ASN A 266 30.71 0.81 3.26
C ASN A 266 30.12 -0.10 4.34
N SER A 267 30.66 -0.03 5.57
CA SER A 267 30.20 -0.84 6.70
C SER A 267 28.71 -0.64 7.01
N ARG A 268 28.25 0.61 7.06
CA ARG A 268 26.84 0.95 7.29
C ARG A 268 25.93 0.48 6.16
N THR A 269 26.34 0.68 4.92
CA THR A 269 25.57 0.22 3.76
C THR A 269 25.41 -1.30 3.75
N LEU A 270 26.48 -2.03 4.09
CA LEU A 270 26.46 -3.48 4.21
C LEU A 270 25.52 -3.93 5.34
N GLU A 271 25.59 -3.30 6.51
CA GLU A 271 24.68 -3.61 7.63
C GLU A 271 23.21 -3.42 7.23
N LEU A 272 22.89 -2.30 6.58
CA LEU A 272 21.54 -2.03 6.10
C LEU A 272 21.09 -3.04 5.02
N ALA A 273 21.99 -3.43 4.12
CA ALA A 273 21.72 -4.43 3.08
C ALA A 273 21.45 -5.81 3.68
N GLU A 274 22.28 -6.26 4.61
CA GLU A 274 22.17 -7.56 5.29
C GLU A 274 20.90 -7.65 6.15
N LYS A 275 20.52 -6.55 6.81
CA LYS A 275 19.24 -6.41 7.54
C LYS A 275 18.03 -6.22 6.62
N ARG A 276 18.22 -6.21 5.29
CA ARG A 276 17.19 -5.98 4.27
C ARG A 276 16.41 -4.68 4.46
N LYS A 277 17.08 -3.65 4.97
CA LYS A 277 16.52 -2.30 5.17
C LYS A 277 16.60 -1.44 3.91
N ILE A 278 17.50 -1.78 2.99
CA ILE A 278 17.65 -1.09 1.70
C ILE A 278 17.44 -2.07 0.55
N GLY A 279 16.92 -1.56 -0.57
CA GLY A 279 16.65 -2.36 -1.77
C GLY A 279 17.70 -2.16 -2.88
N ARG A 280 18.40 -1.02 -2.89
CA ARG A 280 19.38 -0.67 -3.93
C ARG A 280 20.59 0.03 -3.33
N VAL A 281 21.76 -0.16 -3.93
CA VAL A 281 23.02 0.46 -3.52
C VAL A 281 23.71 1.04 -4.75
N ALA A 282 24.07 2.33 -4.71
CA ALA A 282 24.84 2.97 -5.77
C ALA A 282 26.34 2.96 -5.46
N ILE A 283 27.11 2.41 -6.39
CA ILE A 283 28.52 2.08 -6.22
C ILE A 283 29.40 3.06 -6.99
N MET A 284 30.34 3.69 -6.30
CA MET A 284 31.36 4.57 -6.88
C MET A 284 32.57 3.74 -7.32
N THR A 285 32.65 3.34 -8.59
CA THR A 285 33.67 2.36 -9.08
C THR A 285 35.12 2.78 -8.91
N ASP A 286 35.41 4.07 -8.70
CA ASP A 286 36.75 4.60 -8.39
C ASP A 286 36.98 4.75 -6.87
N GLY A 287 36.10 4.18 -6.06
CA GLY A 287 36.13 4.21 -4.60
C GLY A 287 37.06 3.17 -3.98
N VAL A 288 37.04 3.12 -2.65
CA VAL A 288 37.83 2.19 -1.84
C VAL A 288 36.90 1.11 -1.30
N PHE A 289 37.23 -0.15 -1.59
CA PHE A 289 36.50 -1.32 -1.10
C PHE A 289 37.46 -2.47 -0.83
N SER A 290 37.13 -3.33 0.13
CA SER A 290 37.80 -4.63 0.30
C SER A 290 37.14 -5.73 -0.54
N PRO A 291 37.87 -6.80 -0.91
CA PRO A 291 37.27 -7.97 -1.58
C PRO A 291 36.13 -8.62 -0.77
N GLU A 292 36.22 -8.55 0.56
CA GLU A 292 35.19 -9.05 1.47
C GLU A 292 33.91 -8.22 1.38
N GLU A 293 34.02 -6.88 1.36
CA GLU A 293 32.88 -5.98 1.22
C GLU A 293 32.11 -6.22 -0.08
N ILE A 294 32.84 -6.39 -1.20
CA ILE A 294 32.23 -6.72 -2.50
C ILE A 294 31.48 -8.05 -2.43
N THR A 295 32.07 -9.05 -1.79
CA THR A 295 31.46 -10.39 -1.66
C THR A 295 30.20 -10.34 -0.79
N ARG A 296 30.26 -9.66 0.36
CA ARG A 296 29.09 -9.43 1.22
C ARG A 296 27.98 -8.71 0.48
N LEU A 297 28.32 -7.65 -0.25
CA LEU A 297 27.34 -6.87 -1.01
C LEU A 297 26.68 -7.72 -2.11
N LYS A 298 27.44 -8.55 -2.85
CA LYS A 298 26.90 -9.50 -3.84
C LYS A 298 25.90 -10.48 -3.21
N ASN A 299 26.20 -10.98 -2.01
CA ASN A 299 25.39 -11.97 -1.31
C ASN A 299 24.17 -11.37 -0.58
N SER A 300 24.13 -10.05 -0.39
CA SER A 300 23.03 -9.36 0.31
C SER A 300 21.70 -9.40 -0.45
N GLY A 301 21.73 -9.62 -1.76
CA GLY A 301 20.54 -9.65 -2.62
C GLY A 301 19.99 -8.26 -2.98
N VAL A 302 20.66 -7.17 -2.60
CA VAL A 302 20.28 -5.81 -3.03
C VAL A 302 20.61 -5.57 -4.50
N LEU A 303 19.86 -4.68 -5.15
CA LEU A 303 20.15 -4.25 -6.51
C LEU A 303 21.36 -3.31 -6.50
N LEU A 304 22.27 -3.50 -7.44
CA LEU A 304 23.54 -2.80 -7.53
C LEU A 304 23.51 -1.80 -8.68
N ASP A 305 23.44 -0.52 -8.35
CA ASP A 305 23.54 0.57 -9.30
C ASP A 305 24.97 1.05 -9.46
N ILE A 306 25.27 1.60 -10.64
CA ILE A 306 26.48 2.39 -10.82
C ILE A 306 26.23 3.85 -10.43
N HIS A 307 27.11 4.42 -9.61
CA HIS A 307 27.18 5.86 -9.33
C HIS A 307 28.16 6.51 -10.30
N LEU A 308 27.65 7.08 -11.39
CA LEU A 308 28.47 7.77 -12.37
C LEU A 308 29.01 9.10 -11.81
N THR A 309 30.33 9.26 -11.86
CA THR A 309 31.00 10.49 -11.46
C THR A 309 31.44 11.30 -12.68
N ALA A 310 31.27 12.61 -12.64
CA ALA A 310 31.81 13.48 -13.68
C ALA A 310 33.32 13.67 -13.46
N THR A 311 34.08 13.71 -14.56
CA THR A 311 35.52 13.98 -14.52
C THR A 311 35.76 15.35 -13.88
N LYS A 312 36.28 15.39 -12.64
CA LYS A 312 36.57 16.63 -11.92
C LYS A 312 37.45 17.55 -12.77
N GLN A 313 36.92 18.67 -13.25
CA GLN A 313 37.75 19.86 -13.39
C GLN A 313 38.08 20.32 -11.97
N LYS A 314 39.36 20.23 -11.60
CA LYS A 314 39.89 20.80 -10.36
C LYS A 314 39.60 22.31 -10.33
N GLU A 315 38.47 22.76 -9.79
CA GLU A 315 38.34 24.14 -9.31
C GLU A 315 37.41 24.21 -8.08
N ARG A 316 37.97 24.77 -6.99
CA ARG A 316 37.24 25.21 -5.79
C ARG A 316 36.37 26.44 -6.15
N LYS A 317 35.24 26.24 -6.84
CA LYS A 317 34.26 27.30 -7.11
C LYS A 317 32.86 26.90 -6.66
N GLY A 318 32.14 27.87 -6.09
CA GLY A 318 30.81 27.69 -5.48
C GLY A 318 29.74 27.18 -6.47
N PHE A 319 28.71 26.53 -5.94
CA PHE A 319 27.63 25.85 -6.67
C PHE A 319 27.01 26.69 -7.80
N VAL A 320 26.79 27.98 -7.55
CA VAL A 320 26.15 28.91 -8.50
C VAL A 320 27.05 29.17 -9.71
N LEU A 321 28.35 29.38 -9.50
CA LEU A 321 29.31 29.66 -10.58
C LEU A 321 29.58 28.42 -11.44
N ARG A 322 29.55 27.22 -10.83
CA ARG A 322 29.55 25.94 -11.57
C ARG A 322 28.33 25.80 -12.47
N SER A 323 27.15 26.12 -11.96
CA SER A 323 25.90 26.07 -12.74
C SER A 323 25.93 27.04 -13.93
N VAL A 324 26.46 28.25 -13.74
CA VAL A 324 26.59 29.26 -14.80
C VAL A 324 27.64 28.86 -15.87
N LEU A 325 28.82 28.40 -15.46
CA LEU A 325 29.87 27.93 -16.39
C LEU A 325 29.42 26.68 -17.17
N PHE A 326 28.61 25.83 -16.54
CA PHE A 326 28.03 24.65 -17.15
C PHE A 326 26.89 24.98 -18.14
N ILE A 327 26.06 25.99 -17.84
CA ILE A 327 25.09 26.55 -18.79
C ILE A 327 25.80 27.21 -19.99
N PHE A 328 26.97 27.81 -19.78
CA PHE A 328 27.82 28.26 -20.89
C PHE A 328 28.35 27.08 -21.72
N GLY A 329 28.78 25.98 -21.08
CA GLY A 329 29.15 24.74 -21.76
C GLY A 329 28.00 24.08 -22.55
N PHE A 330 26.75 24.23 -22.07
CA PHE A 330 25.53 23.76 -22.73
C PHE A 330 25.30 24.38 -24.11
N PHE A 331 25.72 25.63 -24.33
CA PHE A 331 25.63 26.28 -25.65
C PHE A 331 26.78 25.93 -26.61
N PHE A 332 27.90 25.42 -26.11
CA PHE A 332 29.14 25.25 -26.90
C PHE A 332 29.62 23.80 -27.06
N GLY A 333 28.90 22.79 -26.55
CA GLY A 333 29.15 21.37 -26.85
C GLY A 333 30.48 20.78 -26.35
N ASN A 334 31.29 21.56 -25.62
CA ASN A 334 32.59 21.12 -25.15
C ASN A 334 32.46 20.24 -23.88
N GLY A 335 32.83 18.96 -23.97
CA GLY A 335 33.05 18.07 -22.81
C GLY A 335 32.14 16.83 -22.69
N THR A 336 31.13 16.67 -23.55
CA THR A 336 30.20 15.52 -23.54
C THR A 336 30.89 14.21 -23.91
N GLU A 337 31.77 14.22 -24.92
CA GLU A 337 32.43 13.01 -25.39
C GLU A 337 33.45 12.45 -24.39
N LYS A 338 34.20 13.34 -23.73
CA LYS A 338 35.09 12.96 -22.61
C LYS A 338 34.30 12.35 -21.46
N THR A 339 33.10 12.87 -21.19
CA THR A 339 32.22 12.34 -20.15
C THR A 339 31.64 10.98 -20.54
N ARG A 340 31.23 10.79 -21.80
CA ARG A 340 30.81 9.48 -22.33
C ARG A 340 31.90 8.43 -22.12
N LEU A 341 33.13 8.71 -22.57
CA LEU A 341 34.25 7.78 -22.42
C LEU A 341 34.55 7.46 -20.95
N SER A 342 34.50 8.48 -20.08
CA SER A 342 34.66 8.29 -18.63
C SER A 342 33.58 7.38 -18.03
N TRP A 343 32.31 7.60 -18.39
CA TRP A 343 31.20 6.79 -17.90
C TRP A 343 31.19 5.37 -18.47
N GLU A 344 31.58 5.19 -19.73
CA GLU A 344 31.80 3.84 -20.29
C GLU A 344 32.89 3.08 -19.52
N ASN A 345 34.00 3.74 -19.19
CA ASN A 345 35.06 3.12 -18.39
C ASN A 345 34.56 2.74 -16.99
N GLN A 346 33.79 3.61 -16.34
CA GLN A 346 33.18 3.30 -15.03
C GLN A 346 32.24 2.10 -15.11
N ILE A 347 31.40 1.99 -16.14
CA ILE A 347 30.55 0.80 -16.37
C ILE A 347 31.40 -0.46 -16.58
N GLY A 348 32.50 -0.36 -17.35
CA GLY A 348 33.46 -1.45 -17.52
C GLY A 348 34.03 -1.94 -16.19
N LYS A 349 34.53 -1.02 -15.34
CA LYS A 349 35.02 -1.35 -14.00
C LYS A 349 33.94 -1.98 -13.11
N PHE A 350 32.70 -1.51 -13.20
CA PHE A 350 31.59 -2.13 -12.47
C PHE A 350 31.41 -3.60 -12.87
N ILE A 351 31.42 -3.88 -14.17
CA ILE A 351 31.28 -5.25 -14.70
C ILE A 351 32.44 -6.13 -14.23
N GLU A 352 33.67 -5.60 -14.21
CA GLU A 352 34.85 -6.30 -13.70
C GLU A 352 34.70 -6.66 -12.21
N LEU A 353 34.26 -5.69 -11.38
CA LEU A 353 34.09 -5.90 -9.95
C LEU A 353 32.95 -6.87 -9.62
N PHE A 354 31.82 -6.77 -10.33
CA PHE A 354 30.59 -7.47 -9.97
C PHE A 354 30.26 -8.70 -10.83
N GLY A 355 30.92 -8.86 -11.98
CA GLY A 355 30.67 -9.95 -12.93
C GLY A 355 29.31 -9.85 -13.65
N LYS A 356 28.65 -8.69 -13.56
CA LYS A 356 27.35 -8.42 -14.20
C LYS A 356 27.20 -6.95 -14.56
N ASN A 357 26.28 -6.64 -15.47
CA ASN A 357 25.90 -5.25 -15.76
C ASN A 357 25.21 -4.61 -14.54
N PRO A 358 25.31 -3.27 -14.37
CA PRO A 358 24.56 -2.56 -13.34
C PRO A 358 23.06 -2.78 -13.45
N ASP A 359 22.38 -2.93 -12.32
CA ASP A 359 20.93 -3.04 -12.25
C ASP A 359 20.25 -1.68 -12.54
N GLY A 360 20.97 -0.58 -12.31
CA GLY A 360 20.53 0.78 -12.63
C GLY A 360 21.67 1.81 -12.67
N ILE A 361 21.34 3.02 -13.10
CA ILE A 361 22.26 4.16 -13.17
C ILE A 361 21.83 5.26 -12.20
N ASN A 362 22.80 5.75 -11.43
CA ASN A 362 22.74 6.99 -10.65
C ASN A 362 23.89 7.93 -11.07
N SER A 363 23.85 9.21 -10.69
CA SER A 363 25.01 10.10 -10.87
C SER A 363 25.18 11.10 -9.73
N HIS A 364 26.42 11.52 -9.55
CA HIS A 364 26.79 12.56 -8.59
C HIS A 364 26.11 13.90 -8.90
N GLU A 365 25.76 14.67 -7.85
CA GLU A 365 25.15 16.01 -7.90
C GLU A 365 23.95 16.13 -8.89
N HIS A 366 23.25 15.03 -9.19
CA HIS A 366 22.15 15.01 -10.17
C HIS A 366 22.58 15.47 -11.57
N ILE A 367 23.85 15.34 -11.95
CA ILE A 367 24.37 15.81 -13.26
C ILE A 367 23.65 15.13 -14.44
N HIS A 368 23.17 13.90 -14.28
CA HIS A 368 22.37 13.23 -15.30
C HIS A 368 21.02 13.90 -15.57
N PHE A 369 20.54 14.82 -14.73
CA PHE A 369 19.35 15.64 -15.02
C PHE A 369 19.60 16.70 -16.09
N PHE A 370 20.85 16.98 -16.48
CA PHE A 370 21.10 17.90 -17.58
C PHE A 370 20.86 17.22 -18.93
N PRO A 371 20.07 17.80 -19.86
CA PRO A 371 19.63 17.12 -21.08
C PRO A 371 20.74 16.48 -21.95
N PRO A 372 21.92 17.11 -22.16
CA PRO A 372 22.99 16.49 -22.93
C PRO A 372 23.52 15.21 -22.27
N TYR A 373 23.63 15.22 -20.95
CA TYR A 373 24.12 14.09 -20.17
C TYR A 373 23.05 13.01 -20.01
N PHE A 374 21.78 13.39 -19.87
CA PHE A 374 20.67 12.42 -19.87
C PHE A 374 20.63 11.61 -21.16
N LYS A 375 20.90 12.24 -22.31
CA LYS A 375 21.03 11.55 -23.59
C LYS A 375 22.17 10.53 -23.57
N ILE A 376 23.34 10.92 -23.09
CA ILE A 376 24.48 9.99 -22.94
C ILE A 376 24.10 8.83 -22.02
N VAL A 377 23.52 9.09 -20.84
CA VAL A 377 23.07 8.03 -19.92
C VAL A 377 22.08 7.09 -20.61
N SER A 378 21.12 7.63 -21.36
CA SER A 378 20.12 6.82 -22.05
C SER A 378 20.74 5.88 -23.08
N GLU A 379 21.68 6.38 -23.88
CA GLU A 379 22.42 5.58 -24.87
C GLU A 379 23.31 4.52 -24.21
N LEU A 380 23.99 4.87 -23.11
CA LEU A 380 24.79 3.90 -22.35
C LEU A 380 23.91 2.83 -21.71
N ALA A 381 22.77 3.22 -21.15
CA ALA A 381 21.84 2.28 -20.55
C ALA A 381 21.30 1.29 -21.59
N GLU A 382 20.96 1.76 -22.79
CA GLU A 382 20.58 0.89 -23.91
C GLU A 382 21.73 -0.04 -24.33
N LYS A 383 22.95 0.51 -24.53
CA LYS A 383 24.15 -0.25 -24.90
C LYS A 383 24.46 -1.41 -23.95
N TYR A 384 24.33 -1.18 -22.64
CA TYR A 384 24.64 -2.17 -21.61
C TYR A 384 23.39 -2.90 -21.06
N GLY A 385 22.22 -2.71 -21.66
CA GLY A 385 20.97 -3.36 -21.24
C GLY A 385 20.48 -2.99 -19.83
N ILE A 386 20.89 -1.81 -19.33
CA ILE A 386 20.51 -1.29 -18.01
C ILE A 386 19.09 -0.74 -18.10
N LYS A 387 18.19 -1.27 -17.27
CA LYS A 387 16.75 -0.98 -17.37
C LYS A 387 16.26 0.10 -16.40
N HIS A 388 17.07 0.49 -15.42
CA HIS A 388 16.67 1.44 -14.39
C HIS A 388 17.58 2.67 -14.38
N ILE A 389 16.99 3.85 -14.16
CA ILE A 389 17.70 5.10 -13.91
C ILE A 389 17.07 5.79 -12.70
N ARG A 390 17.90 6.28 -11.78
CA ARG A 390 17.46 7.02 -10.58
C ARG A 390 17.11 8.47 -10.93
N PHE A 391 16.02 8.64 -11.68
CA PHE A 391 15.60 9.92 -12.24
C PHE A 391 14.38 10.52 -11.51
N GLY A 392 13.42 9.68 -11.10
CA GLY A 392 12.13 10.08 -10.56
C GLY A 392 11.24 10.81 -11.56
N LYS A 393 9.97 10.41 -11.75
CA LYS A 393 9.05 11.23 -12.57
C LYS A 393 8.81 12.60 -11.94
N ASN A 394 8.64 12.61 -10.62
CA ASN A 394 8.53 13.81 -9.80
C ASN A 394 9.70 13.86 -8.81
N VAL A 395 10.60 14.82 -8.99
CA VAL A 395 11.65 15.11 -8.00
C VAL A 395 11.08 16.08 -6.97
N MET A 396 11.13 15.72 -5.69
CA MET A 396 10.71 16.58 -4.60
C MET A 396 11.92 17.01 -3.78
N VAL A 397 12.30 18.28 -3.89
CA VAL A 397 13.42 18.88 -3.14
C VAL A 397 12.88 20.00 -2.26
N SER A 398 13.55 20.28 -1.13
CA SER A 398 13.26 21.43 -0.26
C SER A 398 13.19 22.76 -1.04
N LYS A 399 12.50 23.78 -0.50
CA LYS A 399 12.30 25.10 -1.15
C LYS A 399 13.61 25.91 -1.22
N ASN A 400 14.53 25.51 -2.10
CA ASN A 400 15.80 26.18 -2.38
C ASN A 400 15.87 26.48 -3.90
N PRO A 401 16.42 27.61 -4.38
CA PRO A 401 16.58 27.92 -5.82
C PRO A 401 17.11 26.78 -6.70
N VAL A 402 17.95 25.89 -6.18
CA VAL A 402 18.45 24.69 -6.88
C VAL A 402 17.32 23.72 -7.26
N SER A 403 16.32 23.57 -6.38
CA SER A 403 15.14 22.71 -6.57
C SER A 403 14.33 23.09 -7.80
N LEU A 404 14.12 24.40 -8.01
CA LEU A 404 13.35 24.90 -9.14
C LEU A 404 14.03 24.58 -10.46
N MET A 405 15.36 24.73 -10.52
CA MET A 405 16.16 24.38 -11.69
C MET A 405 16.08 22.88 -12.00
N LEU A 406 16.25 22.01 -11.01
CA LEU A 406 16.13 20.55 -11.16
C LEU A 406 14.73 20.15 -11.66
N HIS A 407 13.67 20.79 -11.17
CA HIS A 407 12.31 20.52 -11.64
C HIS A 407 12.11 20.89 -13.12
N ILE A 408 12.68 22.01 -13.57
CA ILE A 408 12.65 22.45 -14.98
C ILE A 408 13.42 21.46 -15.86
N LEU A 409 14.64 21.09 -15.45
CA LEU A 409 15.49 20.13 -16.17
C LEU A 409 14.83 18.74 -16.24
N ASN A 410 14.24 18.27 -15.14
CA ASN A 410 13.45 17.04 -15.11
C ASN A 410 12.31 17.09 -16.15
N LYS A 411 11.50 18.16 -16.19
CA LYS A 411 10.43 18.32 -17.19
C LYS A 411 10.93 18.26 -18.63
N ILE A 412 12.11 18.81 -18.92
CA ILE A 412 12.72 18.72 -20.26
C ILE A 412 13.08 17.27 -20.57
N ASN A 413 13.73 16.57 -19.63
CA ASN A 413 14.18 15.20 -19.80
C ASN A 413 13.02 14.19 -19.83
N GLN A 414 11.87 14.47 -19.23
CA GLN A 414 10.68 13.61 -19.33
C GLN A 414 10.30 13.31 -20.78
N ARG A 415 10.54 14.24 -21.73
CA ARG A 415 10.27 14.03 -23.16
C ARG A 415 11.25 13.04 -23.79
N VAL A 416 12.51 13.06 -23.35
CA VAL A 416 13.55 12.12 -23.81
C VAL A 416 13.30 10.75 -23.17
N PHE A 417 13.08 10.73 -21.85
CA PHE A 417 12.80 9.52 -21.07
C PHE A 417 11.62 8.72 -21.64
N LYS A 418 10.51 9.38 -22.03
CA LYS A 418 9.35 8.72 -22.66
C LYS A 418 9.65 7.98 -23.97
N LYS A 419 10.79 8.27 -24.62
CA LYS A 419 11.24 7.59 -25.84
C LYS A 419 12.20 6.44 -25.55
N THR A 420 12.58 6.23 -24.29
CA THR A 420 13.49 5.17 -23.86
C THR A 420 12.72 4.02 -23.23
N ASN A 421 13.32 2.83 -23.17
CA ASN A 421 12.79 1.68 -22.42
C ASN A 421 13.19 1.69 -20.93
N LEU A 422 13.70 2.82 -20.43
CA LEU A 422 14.15 2.96 -19.05
C LEU A 422 12.98 3.03 -18.08
N LYS A 423 13.20 2.48 -16.90
CA LYS A 423 12.29 2.55 -15.75
C LYS A 423 12.87 3.47 -14.69
N THR A 424 11.99 4.16 -13.99
CA THR A 424 12.31 5.01 -12.85
C THR A 424 11.15 5.00 -11.88
N SER A 425 11.41 5.32 -10.62
CA SER A 425 10.39 5.58 -9.59
C SER A 425 9.45 6.73 -10.00
N ASP A 426 8.21 6.72 -9.50
CA ASP A 426 7.26 7.80 -9.73
C ASP A 426 7.68 9.07 -8.97
N ASN A 427 8.21 8.91 -7.76
CA ASN A 427 8.73 10.00 -6.95
C ASN A 427 10.16 9.69 -6.49
N LEU A 428 11.02 10.71 -6.46
CA LEU A 428 12.37 10.63 -5.90
C LEU A 428 12.51 11.66 -4.78
N ILE A 429 12.91 11.19 -3.59
CA ILE A 429 13.06 12.00 -2.38
C ILE A 429 14.47 11.76 -1.80
N GLY A 430 15.23 12.82 -1.56
CA GLY A 430 16.42 12.75 -0.71
C GLY A 430 16.02 12.74 0.76
N LEU A 431 16.53 11.80 1.55
CA LEU A 431 16.26 11.69 2.99
C LEU A 431 16.76 12.95 3.74
N ASP A 432 17.77 13.61 3.19
CA ASP A 432 18.34 14.86 3.67
C ASP A 432 17.42 16.08 3.55
N TRP A 433 16.35 16.00 2.77
CA TRP A 433 15.52 17.15 2.48
C TRP A 433 14.34 17.31 3.43
N THR A 434 13.92 16.26 4.15
CA THR A 434 12.75 16.32 5.04
C THR A 434 12.80 15.29 6.18
N LYS A 435 12.49 15.70 7.42
CA LYS A 435 12.38 14.77 8.58
C LYS A 435 11.24 13.75 8.44
N ASP A 436 10.24 14.06 7.60
CA ASP A 436 9.04 13.24 7.36
C ASP A 436 9.06 12.50 6.01
N SER A 437 10.23 12.20 5.46
CA SER A 437 10.38 11.64 4.09
C SER A 437 9.55 10.37 3.86
N PHE A 438 9.42 9.51 4.88
CA PHE A 438 8.60 8.30 4.82
C PHE A 438 7.10 8.61 4.76
N LYS A 439 6.61 9.50 5.61
CA LYS A 439 5.21 9.94 5.60
C LYS A 439 4.84 10.62 4.27
N LYS A 440 5.74 11.46 3.75
CA LYS A 440 5.57 12.05 2.41
C LYS A 440 5.56 10.99 1.31
N ALA A 441 6.43 9.99 1.39
CA ALA A 441 6.44 8.90 0.41
C ALA A 441 5.10 8.12 0.41
N GLU A 442 4.48 7.96 1.59
CA GLU A 442 3.15 7.36 1.72
C GLU A 442 2.04 8.24 1.11
N ASP A 443 2.10 9.55 1.33
CA ASP A 443 1.11 10.53 0.86
C ASP A 443 1.10 10.72 -0.67
N LEU A 444 2.27 10.65 -1.32
CA LEU A 444 2.42 10.96 -2.75
C LEU A 444 1.80 9.89 -3.66
N GLY A 445 1.72 8.65 -3.18
CA GLY A 445 1.31 7.49 -3.98
C GLY A 445 2.23 7.19 -5.18
N GLY A 446 2.06 6.02 -5.80
CA GLY A 446 3.05 5.50 -6.76
C GLY A 446 4.27 4.92 -6.04
N GLN A 447 5.29 4.51 -6.80
CA GLN A 447 6.56 4.04 -6.24
C GLN A 447 7.45 5.24 -5.92
N THR A 448 7.83 5.39 -4.65
CA THR A 448 8.74 6.44 -4.20
C THR A 448 10.10 5.83 -3.89
N GLU A 449 11.17 6.41 -4.42
CA GLU A 449 12.54 6.05 -4.05
C GLU A 449 13.10 7.11 -3.10
N ILE A 450 13.47 6.67 -1.89
CA ILE A 450 14.13 7.49 -0.88
C ILE A 450 15.63 7.21 -0.97
N VAL A 451 16.40 8.24 -1.30
CA VAL A 451 17.86 8.18 -1.38
C VAL A 451 18.43 8.58 -0.04
N SER A 452 19.34 7.77 0.49
CA SER A 452 20.05 8.06 1.72
C SER A 452 21.55 8.02 1.52
N HIS A 453 22.25 8.82 2.34
CA HIS A 453 23.68 8.89 2.47
C HIS A 453 24.07 8.31 3.85
N PRO A 454 24.42 7.02 3.94
CA PRO A 454 24.77 6.36 5.21
C PRO A 454 25.94 6.99 5.97
N GLU A 455 26.69 7.90 5.34
CA GLU A 455 27.71 8.72 6.00
C GLU A 455 27.15 9.57 7.15
N ARG A 456 25.88 9.99 7.05
CA ARG A 456 25.20 10.84 8.02
C ARG A 456 24.53 9.98 9.08
N ASP A 457 24.84 10.27 10.34
CA ASP A 457 24.36 9.48 11.47
C ASP A 457 22.83 9.48 11.56
N GLU A 458 22.20 10.65 11.41
CA GLU A 458 20.73 10.77 11.44
C GLU A 458 20.03 9.91 10.37
N GLU A 459 20.55 9.90 9.14
CA GLU A 459 19.97 9.14 8.04
C GLU A 459 20.11 7.64 8.25
N TYR A 460 21.27 7.22 8.74
CA TYR A 460 21.57 5.83 9.04
C TYR A 460 20.65 5.27 10.14
N GLU A 461 20.52 5.98 11.27
CA GLU A 461 19.68 5.54 12.38
C GLU A 461 18.20 5.47 11.99
N ILE A 462 17.71 6.46 11.23
CA ILE A 462 16.32 6.47 10.74
C ILE A 462 16.02 5.23 9.90
N ILE A 463 16.93 4.80 9.02
CA ILE A 463 16.70 3.60 8.19
C ILE A 463 16.85 2.33 9.03
N LEU A 464 17.70 2.34 10.05
CA LEU A 464 17.89 1.19 10.93
C LEU A 464 16.63 0.88 11.75
N GLU A 465 15.95 1.93 12.24
CA GLU A 465 14.72 1.85 13.04
C GLU A 465 13.47 1.48 12.22
N LYS A 466 13.42 1.81 10.93
CA LYS A 466 12.30 1.54 10.02
C LYS A 466 12.38 0.14 9.45
#